data_AF-A0A8D3CIR0-F1
#
_entry.id   AF-A0A8D3CIR0-F1
#
_cell.length_a   1.000
_cell.length_b   1.000
_cell.length_c   1.000
_cell.angle_alpha   90.00
_cell.angle_beta   90.00
_cell.angle_gamma   90.00
#
_symmetry.space_group_name_H-M   'P 1'
#
loop_
_entity.id
_entity.type
_entity.pdbx_description
1 polymer ?
#
loop_
_entity_poly.entity_id
_entity_poly.type
_entity_poly.pdbx_seq_one_letter_code
_entity_poly.pdbx_strand_id
1 'polypeptide(L)'
;MTGQTEGAVIQDPSVPSLRGVEGLEYRPLGGAMSFTDEAVSILTSTSQLARTLLGRTFVPQPKENPANAEAMAGSSCDEDNSTRRKREFTPNDKKDEGYWDKRRKNNEAAKRSRERRRANDMVLERRVLGLLEENARLRAELLTALSFFQLQCALHHRISVAGQRELGELCHWSGEVQRSSDII
;
A
#
# COMPACT_ATOMS: atom_id res chain seq x y z
N MET A 1 20.11 16.51 -57.80
CA MET A 1 20.83 15.22 -57.83
C MET A 1 21.44 15.06 -56.44
N THR A 2 20.64 14.57 -55.50
CA THR A 2 20.72 13.21 -54.90
C THR A 2 21.89 13.05 -53.93
N GLY A 3 21.56 13.13 -52.65
CA GLY A 3 22.38 12.66 -51.53
C GLY A 3 21.43 12.27 -50.40
N GLN A 4 20.96 11.03 -50.44
CA GLN A 4 20.21 10.38 -49.36
C GLN A 4 21.21 9.97 -48.27
N THR A 5 20.90 10.29 -47.01
CA THR A 5 21.41 9.55 -45.86
C THR A 5 20.24 9.33 -44.93
N GLU A 6 19.67 8.13 -44.99
CA GLU A 6 18.61 7.66 -44.11
C GLU A 6 19.14 7.58 -42.67
N GLY A 7 18.44 8.23 -41.76
CA GLY A 7 18.71 8.16 -40.33
C GLY A 7 18.35 6.77 -39.82
N ALA A 8 19.35 6.06 -39.29
CA ALA A 8 19.16 4.85 -38.52
C ALA A 8 18.27 5.16 -37.30
N VAL A 9 17.06 4.61 -37.29
CA VAL A 9 16.21 4.53 -36.10
C VAL A 9 16.86 3.53 -35.16
N ILE A 10 17.55 4.03 -34.14
CA ILE A 10 18.00 3.22 -33.01
C ILE A 10 16.75 2.73 -32.28
N GLN A 11 16.43 1.45 -32.45
CA GLN A 11 15.45 0.75 -31.63
C GLN A 11 16.10 0.48 -30.27
N ASP A 12 15.58 1.13 -29.23
CA ASP A 12 15.88 0.82 -27.84
C ASP A 12 15.13 -0.48 -27.45
N PRO A 13 15.81 -1.57 -27.07
CA PRO A 13 15.18 -2.87 -26.83
C PRO A 13 14.49 -3.01 -25.45
N SER A 14 14.05 -1.91 -24.84
CA SER A 14 13.63 -1.90 -23.43
C SER A 14 12.12 -1.70 -23.19
N VAL A 15 11.28 -1.66 -24.23
CA VAL A 15 9.83 -1.42 -24.09
C VAL A 15 9.04 -2.67 -24.49
N PRO A 16 8.34 -3.35 -23.56
CA PRO A 16 7.42 -4.41 -23.94
C PRO A 16 6.20 -3.81 -24.65
N SER A 17 6.10 -4.07 -25.96
CA SER A 17 4.92 -3.77 -26.78
C SER A 17 3.73 -4.61 -26.29
N LEU A 18 2.66 -3.95 -25.82
CA LEU A 18 1.37 -4.58 -25.53
C LEU A 18 0.68 -4.98 -26.85
N ARG A 19 1.04 -6.15 -27.38
CA ARG A 19 0.28 -6.84 -28.42
C ARG A 19 0.24 -8.33 -28.06
N GLY A 20 -0.93 -8.79 -27.64
CA GLY A 20 -1.17 -10.19 -27.27
C GLY A 20 -2.30 -10.32 -26.26
N VAL A 21 -3.51 -9.94 -26.66
CA VAL A 21 -4.73 -10.36 -25.97
C VAL A 21 -5.07 -11.72 -26.55
N GLU A 22 -4.65 -12.80 -25.89
CA GLU A 22 -5.18 -14.16 -26.10
C GLU A 22 -4.67 -15.08 -24.98
N GLY A 23 -5.58 -15.74 -24.28
CA GLY A 23 -5.29 -16.91 -23.45
C GLY A 23 -5.18 -16.66 -21.94
N LEU A 24 -6.33 -16.60 -21.26
CA LEU A 24 -6.43 -17.03 -19.86
C LEU A 24 -6.19 -18.54 -19.78
N GLU A 25 -4.93 -18.98 -19.66
CA GLU A 25 -4.63 -20.35 -19.22
C GLU A 25 -4.18 -20.34 -17.77
N TYR A 26 -5.15 -20.61 -16.89
CA TYR A 26 -4.88 -21.01 -15.51
C TYR A 26 -4.31 -22.43 -15.53
N ARG A 27 -3.02 -22.58 -15.22
CA ARG A 27 -2.41 -23.89 -15.00
C ARG A 27 -2.69 -24.35 -13.56
N PRO A 28 -3.42 -25.46 -13.33
CA PRO A 28 -3.70 -25.93 -11.98
C PRO A 28 -2.66 -27.00 -11.62
N LEU A 29 -1.95 -26.84 -10.50
CA LEU A 29 -1.59 -27.93 -9.59
C LEU A 29 -0.88 -27.39 -8.34
N GLY A 30 -1.49 -27.57 -7.17
CA GLY A 30 -0.77 -27.61 -5.89
C GLY A 30 -1.25 -26.67 -4.78
N GLY A 31 -2.36 -27.03 -4.11
CA GLY A 31 -2.70 -26.56 -2.77
C GLY A 31 -3.60 -25.33 -2.72
N ALA A 32 -4.84 -25.52 -2.26
CA ALA A 32 -5.67 -24.40 -1.81
C ALA A 32 -4.97 -23.76 -0.60
N MET A 33 -4.26 -22.66 -0.81
CA MET A 33 -3.77 -21.82 0.28
C MET A 33 -5.02 -21.34 1.02
N SER A 34 -5.11 -21.62 2.32
CA SER A 34 -6.19 -21.11 3.15
C SER A 34 -6.24 -19.59 2.99
N PHE A 35 -7.43 -18.99 2.97
CA PHE A 35 -7.60 -17.53 2.96
C PHE A 35 -6.74 -16.84 4.03
N THR A 36 -6.53 -17.52 5.16
CA THR A 36 -5.65 -17.07 6.24
C THR A 36 -4.16 -17.08 5.84
N ASP A 37 -3.72 -18.06 5.08
CA ASP A 37 -2.33 -18.22 4.65
C ASP A 37 -1.97 -17.17 3.57
N GLU A 38 -2.90 -16.89 2.66
CA GLU A 38 -2.77 -15.81 1.70
C GLU A 38 -2.72 -14.44 2.39
N ALA A 39 -3.60 -14.18 3.36
CA ALA A 39 -3.59 -12.96 4.14
C ALA A 39 -2.27 -12.79 4.92
N VAL A 40 -1.76 -13.86 5.54
CA VAL A 40 -0.47 -13.86 6.26
C VAL A 40 0.69 -13.61 5.31
N SER A 41 0.68 -14.20 4.12
CA SER A 41 1.69 -13.99 3.08
C SER A 41 1.71 -12.54 2.60
N ILE A 42 0.55 -11.95 2.34
CA ILE A 42 0.39 -10.54 1.97
C ILE A 42 0.91 -9.63 3.09
N LEU A 43 0.50 -9.87 4.35
CA LEU A 43 0.93 -9.05 5.48
C LEU A 43 2.45 -9.14 5.72
N THR A 44 3.00 -10.35 5.57
CA THR A 44 4.44 -10.61 5.70
C THR A 44 5.23 -9.89 4.62
N SER A 45 4.85 -10.00 3.36
CA SER A 45 5.52 -9.30 2.24
C SER A 45 5.40 -7.77 2.39
N THR A 46 4.22 -7.28 2.78
CA THR A 46 3.97 -5.85 3.00
C THR A 46 4.81 -5.30 4.15
N SER A 47 4.94 -6.05 5.25
CA SER A 47 5.78 -5.64 6.39
C SER A 47 7.28 -5.62 6.05
N GLN A 48 7.74 -6.57 5.22
CA GLN A 48 9.12 -6.59 4.73
C GLN A 48 9.40 -5.39 3.81
N LEU A 49 8.47 -5.07 2.92
CA LEU A 49 8.55 -3.91 2.03
C LEU A 49 8.48 -2.59 2.82
N ALA A 50 7.65 -2.49 3.85
CA ALA A 50 7.61 -1.32 4.73
C ALA A 50 8.94 -1.11 5.44
N ARG A 51 9.60 -2.19 5.91
CA ARG A 51 10.93 -2.14 6.55
C ARG A 51 12.04 -1.71 5.59
N THR A 52 11.95 -2.06 4.31
CA THR A 52 12.95 -1.64 3.30
C THR A 52 12.76 -0.19 2.88
N LEU A 53 11.51 0.28 2.78
CA LEU A 53 11.19 1.66 2.38
C LEU A 53 11.35 2.67 3.52
N LEU A 54 10.97 2.33 4.75
CA LEU A 54 11.06 3.24 5.90
C LEU A 54 12.44 3.27 6.57
N GLY A 55 13.40 2.51 6.03
CA GLY A 55 14.70 2.34 6.62
C GLY A 55 14.65 1.41 7.83
N ARG A 56 15.56 0.46 7.86
CA ARG A 56 15.75 -0.52 8.93
C ARG A 56 15.96 0.18 10.27
N THR A 57 14.91 0.43 11.02
CA THR A 57 14.99 0.75 12.45
C THR A 57 15.68 -0.45 13.09
N PHE A 58 16.87 -0.24 13.66
CA PHE A 58 17.61 -1.25 14.38
C PHE A 58 16.80 -1.67 15.63
N VAL A 59 15.88 -2.62 15.47
CA VAL A 59 15.40 -3.43 16.58
C VAL A 59 16.44 -4.54 16.73
N PRO A 60 17.22 -4.59 17.83
CA PRO A 60 18.03 -5.75 18.12
C PRO A 60 17.04 -6.90 18.35
N GLN A 61 17.02 -7.87 17.45
CA GLN A 61 16.36 -9.14 17.72
C GLN A 61 17.17 -9.84 18.82
N PRO A 62 16.57 -10.22 19.96
CA PRO A 62 17.21 -11.10 20.92
C PRO A 62 17.53 -12.42 20.22
N LYS A 63 18.82 -12.73 20.08
CA LYS A 63 19.23 -14.11 19.87
C LYS A 63 19.00 -14.83 21.20
N GLU A 64 18.01 -15.70 21.20
CA GLU A 64 17.67 -16.60 22.28
C GLU A 64 18.87 -17.51 22.56
N ASN A 65 19.63 -17.20 23.61
CA ASN A 65 20.48 -18.13 24.33
C ASN A 65 20.11 -17.94 25.81
N PRO A 66 19.58 -18.96 26.50
CA PRO A 66 19.11 -18.81 27.87
C PRO A 66 20.29 -18.92 28.83
N ALA A 67 20.93 -17.79 29.11
CA ALA A 67 21.68 -17.62 30.34
C ALA A 67 21.77 -16.12 30.64
N ASN A 68 21.29 -15.73 31.82
CA ASN A 68 21.52 -14.45 32.49
C ASN A 68 20.61 -13.30 32.03
N ALA A 69 19.35 -13.37 32.45
CA ALA A 69 18.57 -12.17 32.68
C ALA A 69 19.02 -11.57 34.02
N GLU A 70 19.49 -10.32 34.02
CA GLU A 70 19.32 -9.33 35.09
C GLU A 70 20.16 -8.08 34.79
N ALA A 71 19.50 -7.01 34.33
CA ALA A 71 19.77 -5.63 34.74
C ALA A 71 18.85 -4.65 33.98
N MET A 72 17.79 -4.27 34.67
CA MET A 72 17.24 -2.92 34.79
C MET A 72 16.95 -2.07 33.54
N ALA A 73 15.65 -1.87 33.31
CA ALA A 73 15.12 -0.72 32.60
C ALA A 73 15.53 0.58 33.32
N GLY A 74 16.25 1.43 32.59
CA GLY A 74 16.60 2.79 33.00
C GLY A 74 16.89 3.62 31.75
N SER A 75 15.84 4.10 31.08
CA SER A 75 15.96 5.04 29.96
C SER A 75 16.31 6.42 30.51
N SER A 76 17.58 6.60 30.85
CA SER A 76 18.22 7.89 31.00
C SER A 76 19.03 8.14 29.72
N CYS A 77 18.86 9.34 29.17
CA CYS A 77 19.72 9.88 28.13
C CYS A 77 21.21 9.74 28.48
N ASP A 78 22.03 9.53 27.45
CA ASP A 78 23.48 9.82 27.39
C ASP A 78 24.54 8.70 27.50
N GLU A 79 24.23 7.41 27.36
CA GLU A 79 25.28 6.36 27.37
C GLU A 79 25.26 5.42 26.14
N ASP A 80 25.60 5.93 24.96
CA ASP A 80 26.18 5.12 23.87
C ASP A 80 27.11 5.96 22.97
N ASN A 81 28.16 6.54 23.57
CA ASN A 81 29.24 7.20 22.81
C ASN A 81 30.60 6.48 22.94
N SER A 82 30.67 5.38 23.70
CA SER A 82 31.95 4.68 23.97
C SER A 82 32.32 3.62 22.93
N THR A 83 31.42 3.24 22.03
CA THR A 83 31.72 2.26 20.95
C THR A 83 32.14 2.92 19.64
N ARG A 84 31.90 4.24 19.50
CA ARG A 84 32.26 5.00 18.29
C ARG A 84 33.67 5.55 18.45
N ARG A 85 34.63 4.96 17.72
CA ARG A 85 36.02 5.44 17.68
C ARG A 85 36.04 6.97 17.54
N LYS A 86 36.67 7.64 18.51
CA LYS A 86 36.80 9.08 18.54
C LYS A 86 37.45 9.53 17.23
N ARG A 87 36.83 10.50 16.56
CA ARG A 87 37.23 10.90 15.20
C ARG A 87 38.52 11.69 15.29
N GLU A 88 39.64 11.04 14.99
CA GLU A 88 40.94 11.71 14.95
C GLU A 88 41.04 12.54 13.66
N PHE A 89 41.32 13.84 13.83
CA PHE A 89 41.58 14.72 12.71
C PHE A 89 42.99 14.46 12.18
N THR A 90 43.15 14.32 10.87
CA THR A 90 44.49 14.22 10.25
C THR A 90 45.27 15.51 10.52
N PRO A 91 46.40 15.45 11.24
CA PRO A 91 47.26 16.61 11.50
C PRO A 91 47.65 17.30 10.19
N ASN A 92 47.83 18.62 10.21
CA ASN A 92 48.02 19.40 8.99
C ASN A 92 49.26 18.97 8.20
N ASP A 93 50.30 18.55 8.91
CA ASP A 93 51.57 18.07 8.33
C ASP A 93 51.46 16.71 7.63
N LYS A 94 50.34 15.99 7.83
CA LYS A 94 50.06 14.68 7.22
C LYS A 94 48.99 14.74 6.12
N LYS A 95 48.59 15.94 5.69
CA LYS A 95 47.67 16.12 4.55
C LYS A 95 48.47 16.10 3.25
N ASP A 96 48.78 14.90 2.80
CA ASP A 96 49.40 14.62 1.51
C ASP A 96 48.38 14.69 0.36
N GLU A 97 48.86 14.54 -0.88
CA GLU A 97 48.00 14.49 -2.07
C GLU A 97 46.96 13.35 -1.96
N GLY A 98 47.37 12.20 -1.41
CA GLY A 98 46.49 11.06 -1.17
C GLY A 98 45.33 11.35 -0.18
N TYR A 99 45.57 12.18 0.84
CA TYR A 99 44.53 12.68 1.73
C TYR A 99 43.51 13.55 0.98
N TRP A 100 43.97 14.48 0.15
CA TRP A 100 43.09 15.39 -0.60
C TRP A 100 42.19 14.65 -1.59
N ASP A 101 42.72 13.64 -2.27
CA ASP A 101 41.92 12.78 -3.15
C ASP A 101 40.86 11.98 -2.37
N LYS A 102 41.22 11.40 -1.22
CA LYS A 102 40.25 10.72 -0.33
C LYS A 102 39.18 11.69 0.17
N ARG A 103 39.56 12.92 0.51
CA ARG A 103 38.64 13.97 0.98
C ARG A 103 37.65 14.38 -0.12
N ARG A 104 38.14 14.55 -1.35
CA ARG A 104 37.34 14.86 -2.54
C ARG A 104 36.32 13.75 -2.81
N LYS A 105 36.77 12.49 -2.84
CA LYS A 105 35.90 11.29 -3.00
C LYS A 105 34.82 11.19 -1.91
N ASN A 106 35.18 11.44 -0.64
CA ASN A 106 34.20 11.41 0.46
C ASN A 106 33.14 12.51 0.33
N ASN A 107 33.54 13.71 -0.09
CA ASN A 107 32.60 14.81 -0.33
C ASN A 107 31.64 14.48 -1.48
N GLU A 108 32.13 13.89 -2.56
CA GLU A 108 31.28 13.42 -3.67
C GLU A 108 30.31 12.32 -3.22
N ALA A 109 30.80 11.34 -2.45
CA ALA A 109 29.96 10.30 -1.88
C ALA A 109 28.88 10.87 -0.95
N ALA A 110 29.23 11.85 -0.12
CA ALA A 110 28.29 12.55 0.76
C ALA A 110 27.24 13.33 -0.04
N LYS A 111 27.64 14.04 -1.11
CA LYS A 111 26.72 14.73 -2.01
C LYS A 111 25.75 13.74 -2.66
N ARG A 112 26.27 12.65 -3.24
CA ARG A 112 25.46 11.60 -3.88
C ARG A 112 24.53 10.89 -2.89
N SER A 113 24.98 10.66 -1.66
CA SER A 113 24.15 10.09 -0.58
C SER A 113 22.98 11.00 -0.20
N ARG A 114 23.24 12.31 -0.05
CA ARG A 114 22.19 13.32 0.20
C ARG A 114 21.19 13.36 -0.95
N GLU A 115 21.67 13.34 -2.19
CA GLU A 115 20.80 13.38 -3.36
C GLU A 115 19.93 12.13 -3.47
N ARG A 116 20.49 10.95 -3.23
CA ARG A 116 19.73 9.71 -3.19
C ARG A 116 18.62 9.76 -2.13
N ARG A 117 18.91 10.29 -0.94
CA ARG A 117 17.90 10.44 0.11
C ARG A 117 16.77 11.37 -0.33
N ARG A 118 17.10 12.55 -0.85
CA ARG A 118 16.09 13.49 -1.37
C ARG A 118 15.22 12.89 -2.46
N ALA A 119 15.82 12.18 -3.41
CA ALA A 119 15.08 11.51 -4.46
C ALA A 119 14.13 10.43 -3.90
N ASN A 120 14.57 9.68 -2.89
CA ASN A 120 13.74 8.69 -2.22
C ASN A 120 12.58 9.35 -1.45
N ASP A 121 12.85 10.41 -0.70
CA ASP A 121 11.83 11.19 0.03
C ASP A 121 10.77 11.71 -0.94
N MET A 122 11.17 12.25 -2.10
CA MET A 122 10.25 12.72 -3.14
C MET A 122 9.40 11.58 -3.75
N VAL A 123 9.97 10.40 -3.96
CA VAL A 123 9.22 9.23 -4.46
C VAL A 123 8.19 8.78 -3.44
N LEU A 124 8.56 8.75 -2.16
CA LEU A 124 7.67 8.38 -1.08
C LEU A 124 6.52 9.40 -0.94
N GLU A 125 6.83 10.70 -0.98
CA GLU A 125 5.84 11.78 -0.96
C GLU A 125 4.81 11.62 -2.10
N ARG A 126 5.28 11.42 -3.33
CA ARG A 126 4.39 11.18 -4.49
C ARG A 126 3.53 9.94 -4.30
N ARG A 127 4.08 8.86 -3.75
CA ARG A 127 3.32 7.63 -3.49
C ARG A 127 2.23 7.85 -2.44
N VAL A 128 2.54 8.59 -1.37
CA VAL A 128 1.56 8.94 -0.33
C VAL A 128 0.43 9.77 -0.93
N LEU A 129 0.75 10.80 -1.70
CA LEU A 129 -0.26 11.63 -2.35
C LEU A 129 -1.16 10.82 -3.30
N GLY A 130 -0.59 9.96 -4.15
CA GLY A 130 -1.37 9.10 -5.04
C GLY A 130 -2.28 8.13 -4.27
N LEU A 131 -1.80 7.53 -3.18
CA LEU A 131 -2.61 6.66 -2.33
C LEU A 131 -3.75 7.42 -1.63
N LEU A 132 -3.52 8.66 -1.21
CA LEU A 132 -4.56 9.50 -0.61
C LEU A 132 -5.65 9.84 -1.63
N GLU A 133 -5.26 10.19 -2.85
CA GLU A 133 -6.20 10.47 -3.94
C GLU A 133 -7.03 9.23 -4.31
N GLU A 134 -6.38 8.08 -4.50
CA GLU A 134 -7.06 6.80 -4.75
C GLU A 134 -8.01 6.43 -3.61
N ASN A 135 -7.60 6.61 -2.35
CA ASN A 135 -8.44 6.32 -1.20
C ASN A 135 -9.68 7.23 -1.15
N ALA A 136 -9.52 8.52 -1.43
CA ALA A 136 -10.63 9.45 -1.49
C ALA A 136 -11.62 9.06 -2.59
N ARG A 137 -11.10 8.71 -3.78
CA ARG A 137 -11.92 8.23 -4.91
C ARG A 137 -12.70 6.96 -4.55
N LEU A 138 -12.04 5.95 -4.00
CA LEU A 138 -12.69 4.69 -3.60
C LEU A 138 -13.75 4.90 -2.51
N ARG A 139 -13.50 5.79 -1.54
CA ARG A 139 -14.50 6.16 -0.54
C ARG A 139 -15.73 6.81 -1.17
N ALA A 140 -15.55 7.69 -2.15
CA ALA A 140 -16.65 8.32 -2.85
C ALA A 140 -17.49 7.30 -3.65
N GLU A 141 -16.83 6.38 -4.36
CA GLU A 141 -17.49 5.27 -5.06
C GLU A 141 -18.27 4.36 -4.11
N LEU A 142 -17.67 4.00 -2.98
CA LEU A 142 -18.32 3.18 -1.95
C LEU A 142 -19.54 3.88 -1.36
N LEU A 143 -19.44 5.16 -0.98
CA LEU A 143 -20.57 5.93 -0.47
C LEU A 143 -21.70 6.01 -1.49
N THR A 144 -21.35 6.19 -2.76
CA THR A 144 -22.31 6.21 -3.86
C THR A 144 -23.04 4.87 -3.95
N ALA A 145 -22.32 3.75 -4.00
CA ALA A 145 -22.91 2.42 -4.05
C ALA A 145 -23.80 2.12 -2.81
N LEU A 146 -23.35 2.49 -1.62
CA LEU A 146 -24.12 2.35 -0.39
C LEU A 146 -25.39 3.19 -0.40
N SER A 147 -25.35 4.41 -0.93
CA SER A 147 -26.53 5.26 -1.06
C SER A 147 -27.56 4.66 -2.01
N PHE A 148 -27.11 4.13 -3.15
CA PHE A 148 -27.98 3.42 -4.09
C PHE A 148 -28.63 2.20 -3.47
N PHE A 149 -27.85 1.38 -2.75
CA PHE A 149 -28.37 0.21 -2.05
C PHE A 149 -29.41 0.60 -0.99
N GLN A 150 -29.13 1.62 -0.18
CA GLN A 150 -30.08 2.12 0.83
C GLN A 150 -31.39 2.59 0.20
N LEU A 151 -31.30 3.38 -0.88
CA LEU A 151 -32.47 3.83 -1.64
C LEU A 151 -33.26 2.62 -2.17
N GLN A 152 -32.58 1.64 -2.77
CA GLN A 152 -33.20 0.42 -3.30
C GLN A 152 -33.90 -0.40 -2.20
N CYS A 153 -33.25 -0.61 -1.05
CA CYS A 153 -33.86 -1.28 0.10
C CYS A 153 -35.09 -0.52 0.62
N ALA A 154 -35.00 0.80 0.76
CA ALA A 154 -36.11 1.63 1.21
C ALA A 154 -37.30 1.63 0.24
N LEU A 155 -37.02 1.55 -1.07
CA LEU A 155 -38.04 1.49 -2.11
C LEU A 155 -38.72 0.11 -2.14
N HIS A 156 -37.94 -0.97 -2.06
CA HIS A 156 -38.46 -2.33 -1.96
C HIS A 156 -39.32 -2.54 -0.71
N HIS A 157 -38.89 -2.03 0.44
CA HIS A 157 -39.69 -2.06 1.67
C HIS A 157 -41.01 -1.30 1.51
N ARG A 158 -40.99 -0.09 0.93
CA ARG A 158 -42.21 0.69 0.68
C ARG A 158 -43.19 -0.01 -0.25
N ILE A 159 -42.71 -0.60 -1.35
CA ILE A 159 -43.56 -1.36 -2.28
C ILE A 159 -44.20 -2.56 -1.57
N SER A 160 -43.43 -3.30 -0.78
CA SER A 160 -43.93 -4.46 -0.04
C SER A 160 -45.02 -4.08 0.98
N VAL A 161 -44.84 -2.99 1.71
CA VAL A 161 -45.84 -2.47 2.66
C VAL A 161 -47.09 -1.93 1.94
N ALA A 162 -46.93 -1.25 0.81
CA ALA A 162 -48.06 -0.79 0.00
C ALA A 162 -48.89 -1.96 -0.54
N GLY A 163 -48.24 -3.00 -1.05
CA GLY A 163 -48.90 -4.23 -1.51
C GLY A 163 -49.66 -4.95 -0.40
N GLN A 164 -49.11 -4.98 0.82
CA GLN A 164 -49.83 -5.54 1.98
C GLN A 164 -51.06 -4.72 2.39
N ARG A 165 -51.02 -3.39 2.28
CA ARG A 165 -52.17 -2.53 2.58
C ARG A 165 -53.30 -2.72 1.58
N GLU A 166 -53.02 -2.72 0.28
CA GLU A 166 -54.05 -2.93 -0.76
C GLU A 166 -54.71 -4.31 -0.63
N LEU A 167 -53.92 -5.37 -0.38
CA LEU A 167 -54.45 -6.70 -0.10
C LEU A 167 -55.29 -6.73 1.19
N GLY A 168 -54.87 -6.01 2.23
CA GLY A 168 -55.64 -5.87 3.47
C GLY A 168 -56.98 -5.16 3.28
N GLU A 169 -57.01 -4.10 2.48
CA GLU A 169 -58.24 -3.36 2.14
C GLU A 169 -59.19 -4.22 1.29
N LEU A 170 -58.68 -4.97 0.31
CA LEU A 170 -59.46 -5.91 -0.49
C LEU A 170 -60.09 -7.03 0.36
N CYS A 171 -59.33 -7.60 1.30
CA CYS A 171 -59.84 -8.59 2.25
C CYS A 171 -60.89 -8.01 3.20
N HIS A 172 -60.72 -6.76 3.65
CA HIS A 172 -61.69 -6.07 4.51
C HIS A 172 -63.02 -5.85 3.79
N TRP A 173 -62.99 -5.32 2.57
CA TRP A 173 -64.18 -5.13 1.74
C TRP A 173 -64.88 -6.46 1.39
N SER A 174 -64.11 -7.50 1.06
CA SER A 174 -64.69 -8.83 0.82
C SER A 174 -65.38 -9.39 2.06
N GLY A 175 -64.83 -9.13 3.25
CA GLY A 175 -65.44 -9.52 4.52
C GLY A 175 -66.70 -8.73 4.86
N GLU A 176 -66.76 -7.43 4.53
CA GLU A 176 -67.96 -6.61 4.69
C GLU A 176 -69.08 -7.00 3.74
N VAL A 177 -68.78 -7.27 2.47
CA VAL A 177 -69.79 -7.72 1.48
C VAL A 177 -70.40 -9.07 1.89
N GLN A 178 -69.58 -9.99 2.40
CA GLN A 178 -70.07 -11.28 2.91
C GLN A 178 -70.98 -11.08 4.13
N ARG A 179 -70.55 -10.26 5.10
CA ARG A 179 -71.31 -9.98 6.33
C ARG A 179 -72.61 -9.22 6.06
N SER A 180 -72.66 -8.39 5.02
CA SER A 180 -73.89 -7.72 4.56
C SER A 180 -74.85 -8.67 3.84
N SER A 181 -74.34 -9.73 3.20
CA SER A 181 -75.15 -10.74 2.51
C SER A 181 -75.83 -11.72 3.48
N ASP A 182 -75.25 -11.94 4.65
CA ASP A 182 -75.80 -12.84 5.69
C ASP A 182 -76.90 -12.18 6.55
N ILE A 183 -77.17 -10.89 6.37
CA ILE A 183 -78.15 -10.09 7.15
C ILE A 183 -79.51 -9.93 6.44
N ILE A 184 -79.66 -10.43 5.21
CA ILE A 184 -80.91 -10.41 4.41
C ILE A 184 -81.51 -11.82 4.39
#